data_AF-A0A7L4ZMR3-F1
#
_entry.id   AF-A0A7L4ZMR3-F1
#
_cell.length_a   1.000
_cell.length_b   1.000
_cell.length_c   1.000
_cell.angle_alpha   90.00
_cell.angle_beta   90.00
_cell.angle_gamma   90.00
#
_symmetry.space_group_name_H-M   'P 1'
#
loop_
_entity.id
_entity.type
_entity.pdbx_description
1 polymer ?
#
loop_
_entity_poly.entity_id
_entity_poly.type
_entity_poly.pdbx_seq_one_letter_code
_entity_poly.pdbx_strand_id
1 'polypeptide(L)'
;MTPEYRIEAEKLIKEYLGSYDDIKEIVNIKCEETFTDLDVVINVWNVKTENEAYWLVEGGSTPMNMYTQGANYLSADEAYSFHMGLTQRLAKRYQNEFKHIIDEIPLNIEHLKSINRKLKMASEKLDIHLEPEEFQSIGLLCRESLIDLSKELCERNPQLVKEKGLKKADFKGVSNAFIDYYIPGNQNSDLRNYSRKMVDSAWSYNSMIVHSQNKKYPDAKIALLFTSATVSLIENLFYKHLGFDQELACSECGSLQIEFLEYEKDKIKQICKKCEHEEKIIFAE
;
A
#
# COMPACT_ATOMS: atom_id res chain seq x y z
N MET A 1 16.39 22.32 -4.54
CA MET A 1 16.96 21.28 -3.66
C MET A 1 17.48 21.93 -2.38
N THR A 2 17.05 21.46 -1.21
CA THR A 2 17.54 21.98 0.08
C THR A 2 18.89 21.34 0.45
N PRO A 3 19.71 21.99 1.30
CA PRO A 3 20.96 21.40 1.79
C PRO A 3 20.75 20.06 2.52
N GLU A 4 19.67 19.93 3.30
CA GLU A 4 19.33 18.71 4.02
C GLU A 4 19.03 17.56 3.07
N TYR A 5 18.20 17.81 2.04
CA TYR A 5 17.88 16.83 1.01
C TYR A 5 19.14 16.35 0.30
N ARG A 6 20.05 17.27 -0.04
CA ARG A 6 21.29 16.92 -0.72
C ARG A 6 22.16 15.97 0.11
N ILE A 7 22.30 16.22 1.41
CA ILE A 7 23.07 15.36 2.31
C ILE A 7 22.46 13.96 2.39
N GLU A 8 21.13 13.88 2.47
CA GLU A 8 20.40 12.61 2.50
C GLU A 8 20.53 11.84 1.18
N ALA A 9 20.33 12.51 0.04
CA ALA A 9 20.47 11.91 -1.28
C ALA A 9 21.90 11.39 -1.53
N GLU A 10 22.93 12.17 -1.18
CA GLU A 10 24.32 11.72 -1.30
C GLU A 10 24.62 10.49 -0.42
N LYS A 11 24.01 10.40 0.77
CA LYS A 11 24.14 9.22 1.64
C LYS A 11 23.48 7.99 1.00
N LEU A 12 22.25 8.12 0.50
CA LEU A 12 21.52 7.04 -0.18
C LEU A 12 22.24 6.57 -1.44
N ILE A 13 22.81 7.49 -2.22
CA ILE A 13 23.62 7.16 -3.39
C ILE A 13 24.84 6.31 -3.00
N LYS A 14 25.54 6.67 -1.92
CA LYS A 14 26.70 5.89 -1.44
C LYS A 14 26.29 4.49 -0.98
N GLU A 15 25.19 4.38 -0.24
CA GLU A 15 24.64 3.09 0.21
C GLU A 15 24.21 2.22 -0.99
N TYR A 16 23.53 2.81 -1.97
CA TYR A 16 23.10 2.14 -3.18
C TYR A 16 24.29 1.62 -3.99
N LEU A 17 25.29 2.46 -4.25
CA LEU A 17 26.49 2.06 -4.98
C LEU A 17 27.34 1.05 -4.21
N GLY A 18 27.39 1.14 -2.88
CA GLY A 18 28.07 0.19 -2.02
C GLY A 18 27.46 -1.22 -2.01
N SER A 19 26.26 -1.40 -2.58
CA SER A 19 25.65 -2.72 -2.75
C SER A 19 26.21 -3.52 -3.94
N TYR A 20 27.03 -2.90 -4.79
CA TYR A 20 27.64 -3.52 -5.96
C TYR A 20 29.13 -3.83 -5.71
N ASP A 21 29.51 -5.09 -5.84
CA ASP A 21 30.89 -5.56 -5.58
C ASP A 21 31.92 -4.97 -6.56
N ASP A 22 31.50 -4.59 -7.77
CA ASP A 22 32.38 -4.11 -8.84
C ASP A 22 32.58 -2.58 -8.84
N ILE A 23 31.84 -1.84 -8.01
CA ILE A 23 31.92 -0.39 -7.98
C ILE A 23 33.04 0.05 -7.03
N LYS A 24 34.07 0.65 -7.62
CA LYS A 24 35.23 1.19 -6.90
C LYS A 24 34.90 2.46 -6.10
N GLU A 25 35.88 2.92 -5.32
CA GLU A 25 35.76 4.10 -4.48
C GLU A 25 35.21 5.32 -5.25
N ILE A 26 34.22 5.98 -4.64
CA ILE A 26 33.54 7.13 -5.20
C ILE A 26 34.44 8.36 -5.01
N VAL A 27 34.85 8.97 -6.11
CA VAL A 27 35.71 10.16 -6.13
C VAL A 27 34.89 11.43 -6.01
N ASN A 28 33.71 11.47 -6.64
CA ASN A 28 32.88 12.67 -6.69
C ASN A 28 31.39 12.32 -6.87
N ILE A 29 30.52 13.05 -6.16
CA ILE A 29 29.08 13.07 -6.36
C ILE A 29 28.64 14.52 -6.55
N LYS A 30 27.96 14.81 -7.66
CA LYS A 30 27.44 16.16 -7.95
C LYS A 30 26.06 16.04 -8.58
N CYS A 31 25.08 16.78 -8.07
CA CYS A 31 23.82 16.97 -8.80
C CYS A 31 24.12 17.81 -10.05
N GLU A 32 23.93 17.23 -11.23
CA GLU A 32 24.19 17.87 -12.51
C GLU A 32 22.99 18.69 -12.96
N GLU A 33 21.79 18.11 -12.83
CA GLU A 33 20.55 18.71 -13.30
C GLU A 33 19.35 18.25 -12.47
N THR A 34 18.35 19.13 -12.33
CA THR A 34 17.07 18.84 -11.69
C THR A 34 15.96 19.15 -12.68
N PHE A 35 15.14 18.15 -12.98
CA PHE A 35 13.97 18.25 -13.84
C PHE A 35 12.71 18.39 -13.00
N THR A 36 11.74 19.18 -13.48
CA THR A 36 10.43 19.37 -12.84
C THR A 36 9.35 19.30 -13.91
N ASP A 37 8.98 18.07 -14.25
CA ASP A 37 7.98 17.75 -15.28
C ASP A 37 6.94 16.80 -14.71
N LEU A 38 5.72 16.79 -15.27
CA LEU A 38 4.65 15.83 -14.88
C LEU A 38 4.37 15.78 -13.37
N ASP A 39 4.44 16.93 -12.69
CA ASP A 39 4.24 17.07 -11.25
C ASP A 39 5.24 16.28 -10.38
N VAL A 40 6.38 15.87 -10.94
CA VAL A 40 7.48 15.23 -10.21
C VAL A 40 8.77 16.02 -10.30
N VAL A 41 9.58 15.95 -9.25
CA VAL A 41 10.93 16.53 -9.21
C VAL A 41 11.94 15.39 -9.24
N ILE A 42 12.75 15.34 -10.29
CA ILE A 42 13.76 14.30 -10.53
C ILE A 42 15.13 14.95 -10.60
N ASN A 43 16.10 14.42 -9.85
CA ASN A 43 17.48 14.86 -9.88
C ASN A 43 18.36 13.83 -10.60
N VAL A 44 19.28 14.35 -11.41
CA VAL A 44 20.31 13.57 -12.06
C VAL A 44 21.66 13.91 -11.44
N TRP A 45 22.28 12.91 -10.85
CA TRP A 45 23.56 12.99 -10.16
C TRP A 45 24.66 12.42 -11.04
N ASN A 46 25.70 13.21 -11.26
CA ASN A 46 26.95 12.78 -11.85
C ASN A 46 27.82 12.16 -10.76
N VAL A 47 28.02 10.85 -10.83
CA VAL A 47 28.86 10.13 -9.88
C VAL A 47 30.08 9.58 -10.61
N LYS A 48 31.26 9.95 -10.12
CA LYS A 48 32.54 9.52 -10.67
C LYS A 48 33.21 8.57 -9.68
N THR A 49 33.63 7.42 -10.18
CA THR A 49 34.54 6.50 -9.51
C THR A 49 35.95 6.69 -10.07
N GLU A 50 36.93 5.92 -9.58
CA GLU A 50 38.29 5.97 -10.10
C GLU A 50 38.39 5.70 -11.61
N ASN A 51 37.52 4.82 -12.12
CA ASN A 51 37.63 4.29 -13.49
C ASN A 51 36.44 4.63 -14.38
N GLU A 52 35.27 4.93 -13.81
CA GLU A 52 34.02 5.08 -14.54
C GLU A 52 33.21 6.27 -14.03
N ALA A 53 32.21 6.65 -14.82
CA ALA A 53 31.24 7.67 -14.43
C ALA A 53 29.83 7.19 -14.74
N TYR A 54 28.90 7.56 -13.87
CA TYR A 54 27.51 7.15 -13.93
C TYR A 54 26.59 8.35 -13.77
N TRP A 55 25.44 8.27 -14.43
CA TRP A 55 24.28 9.08 -14.11
C TRP A 55 23.40 8.31 -13.14
N LEU A 56 23.18 8.87 -11.95
CA LEU A 56 22.23 8.36 -10.98
C LEU A 56 20.98 9.24 -11.01
N VAL A 57 19.85 8.64 -11.34
CA VAL A 57 18.57 9.36 -11.45
C VAL A 57 17.69 8.95 -10.28
N GLU A 58 17.25 9.93 -9.49
CA GLU A 58 16.43 9.75 -8.29
C GLU A 58 15.45 10.91 -8.11
N GLY A 59 14.40 10.70 -7.32
CA GLY A 59 13.43 11.75 -6.99
C GLY A 59 11.99 11.32 -7.27
N GLY A 60 11.04 12.14 -6.81
CA GLY A 60 9.61 11.82 -6.93
C GLY A 60 9.26 10.46 -6.33
N SER A 61 8.39 9.70 -7.01
CA SER A 61 8.02 8.33 -6.64
C SER A 61 8.73 7.26 -7.48
N THR A 62 9.84 7.59 -8.15
CA THR A 62 10.56 6.66 -9.01
C THR A 62 11.71 5.97 -8.27
N PRO A 63 12.02 4.69 -8.56
CA PRO A 63 13.17 4.01 -7.97
C PRO A 63 14.48 4.64 -8.45
N MET A 64 15.46 4.79 -7.55
CA MET A 64 16.81 5.21 -7.92
C MET A 64 17.44 4.20 -8.89
N ASN A 65 17.99 4.69 -10.01
CA ASN A 65 18.65 3.86 -11.00
C ASN A 65 19.97 4.48 -11.47
N MET A 66 20.92 3.62 -11.82
CA MET A 66 22.25 3.99 -12.32
C MET A 66 22.37 3.71 -13.82
N TYR A 67 22.96 4.65 -14.54
CA TYR A 67 23.19 4.59 -15.99
C TYR A 67 24.66 4.88 -16.31
N THR A 68 25.30 4.04 -17.12
CA THR A 68 26.71 4.17 -17.45
C THR A 68 26.96 5.28 -18.48
N GLN A 69 27.90 6.19 -18.20
CA GLN A 69 28.26 7.26 -19.13
C GLN A 69 29.07 6.75 -20.33
N GLY A 70 29.84 5.67 -20.14
CA GLY A 70 30.79 5.18 -21.14
C GLY A 70 30.21 4.32 -22.28
N ALA A 71 28.93 3.96 -22.22
CA ALA A 71 28.33 3.02 -23.19
C ALA A 71 27.12 3.60 -23.93
N ASN A 72 26.16 4.20 -23.21
CA ASN A 72 24.82 4.42 -23.76
C ASN A 72 24.21 5.81 -23.48
N TYR A 73 24.77 6.61 -22.56
CA TYR A 73 24.17 7.89 -22.14
C TYR A 73 25.24 8.97 -22.01
N LEU A 74 25.24 9.94 -22.91
CA LEU A 74 26.26 10.99 -22.99
C LEU A 74 25.92 12.22 -22.14
N SER A 75 24.65 12.39 -21.77
CA SER A 75 24.14 13.56 -21.03
C SER A 75 23.16 13.20 -19.91
N ALA A 76 22.98 14.15 -18.98
CA ALA A 76 21.99 14.06 -17.91
C ALA A 76 20.56 13.96 -18.47
N ASP A 77 20.25 14.70 -19.53
CA ASP A 77 18.95 14.69 -20.22
C ASP A 77 18.61 13.33 -20.85
N GLU A 78 19.59 12.67 -21.49
CA GLU A 78 19.39 11.33 -22.05
C GLU A 78 19.12 10.30 -20.95
N ALA A 79 19.87 10.36 -19.85
CA ALA A 79 19.67 9.48 -18.70
C ALA A 79 18.30 9.72 -18.05
N TYR A 80 17.89 10.98 -17.90
CA TYR A 80 16.57 11.38 -17.41
C TYR A 80 15.45 10.86 -18.32
N SER A 81 15.52 11.14 -19.62
CA SER A 81 14.51 10.73 -20.60
C SER A 81 14.33 9.21 -20.63
N PHE A 82 15.43 8.46 -20.60
CA PHE A 82 15.38 7.00 -20.55
C PHE A 82 14.79 6.50 -19.23
N HIS A 83 15.19 7.08 -18.10
CA HIS A 83 14.64 6.76 -16.78
C HIS A 83 13.12 6.98 -16.72
N MET A 84 12.65 8.11 -17.22
CA MET A 84 11.22 8.44 -17.30
C MET A 84 10.47 7.44 -18.17
N GLY A 85 11.01 7.10 -19.35
CA GLY A 85 10.41 6.09 -20.22
C GLY A 85 10.31 4.70 -19.56
N LEU A 86 11.34 4.26 -18.83
CA LEU A 86 11.32 3.01 -18.09
C LEU A 86 10.30 3.01 -16.96
N THR A 87 10.31 4.06 -16.14
CA THR A 87 9.42 4.17 -14.98
C THR A 87 7.97 4.30 -15.37
N GLN A 88 7.66 5.02 -16.46
CA GLN A 88 6.31 5.06 -17.03
C GLN A 88 5.85 3.69 -17.54
N ARG A 89 6.72 2.94 -18.22
CA ARG A 89 6.38 1.57 -18.68
C ARG A 89 6.20 0.60 -17.52
N LEU A 90 7.02 0.72 -16.49
CA LEU A 90 6.91 -0.06 -15.26
C LEU A 90 5.60 0.26 -14.54
N ALA A 91 5.29 1.54 -14.34
CA ALA A 91 4.03 2.01 -13.77
C ALA A 91 2.83 1.53 -14.59
N LYS A 92 2.90 1.61 -15.93
CA LYS A 92 1.83 1.13 -16.81
C LYS A 92 1.65 -0.38 -16.72
N ARG A 93 2.72 -1.16 -16.58
CA ARG A 93 2.65 -2.61 -16.33
C ARG A 93 1.97 -2.89 -14.99
N TYR A 94 2.37 -2.21 -13.92
CA TYR A 94 1.70 -2.30 -12.61
C TYR A 94 0.22 -1.87 -12.63
N GLN A 95 -0.15 -0.92 -13.50
CA GLN A 95 -1.55 -0.50 -13.69
C GLN A 95 -2.36 -1.50 -14.52
N ASN A 96 -1.74 -2.21 -15.47
CA ASN A 96 -2.41 -3.10 -16.41
C ASN A 96 -2.42 -4.58 -15.95
N GLU A 97 -1.58 -4.96 -15.00
CA GLU A 97 -1.68 -6.26 -14.33
C GLU A 97 -2.92 -6.27 -13.43
N PHE A 98 -3.65 -7.40 -13.40
CA PHE A 98 -4.77 -7.59 -12.48
C PHE A 98 -4.24 -7.38 -11.06
N LYS A 99 -4.56 -6.23 -10.47
CA LYS A 99 -4.26 -5.99 -9.06
C LYS A 99 -5.06 -7.00 -8.28
N HIS A 100 -4.38 -7.97 -7.66
CA HIS A 100 -5.07 -8.85 -6.74
C HIS A 100 -5.67 -7.97 -5.66
N ILE A 101 -6.81 -8.33 -5.07
CA ILE A 101 -7.39 -7.53 -3.98
C ILE A 101 -6.37 -7.28 -2.86
N ILE A 102 -5.36 -8.16 -2.74
CA ILE A 102 -4.16 -8.07 -1.88
C ILE A 102 -3.29 -6.84 -2.19
N ASP A 103 -3.11 -6.50 -3.47
CA ASP A 103 -2.29 -5.37 -3.94
C ASP A 103 -3.02 -4.03 -3.81
N GLU A 104 -4.35 -4.03 -3.76
CA GLU A 104 -5.18 -2.84 -3.50
C GLU A 104 -5.49 -2.64 -2.01
N ILE A 105 -5.17 -3.61 -1.16
CA ILE A 105 -5.31 -3.39 0.27
C ILE A 105 -4.29 -2.31 0.65
N PRO A 106 -4.70 -1.24 1.34
CA PRO A 106 -3.81 -0.17 1.78
C PRO A 106 -2.97 -0.64 2.98
N LEU A 107 -2.25 -1.74 2.81
CA LEU A 107 -1.43 -2.42 3.81
C LEU A 107 0.00 -1.88 3.84
N ASN A 108 0.22 -0.73 3.20
CA ASN A 108 1.49 -0.01 3.31
C ASN A 108 1.63 0.74 4.64
N ILE A 109 0.68 0.56 5.56
CA ILE A 109 0.83 0.89 6.97
C ILE A 109 1.86 -0.10 7.53
N GLU A 110 2.93 0.41 8.14
CA GLU A 110 4.06 -0.36 8.68
C GLU A 110 3.62 -1.59 9.50
N HIS A 111 2.50 -1.44 10.20
CA HIS A 111 1.88 -2.42 11.08
C HIS A 111 1.25 -3.65 10.37
N LEU A 112 0.94 -3.56 9.07
CA LEU A 112 0.32 -4.66 8.31
C LEU A 112 1.30 -5.41 7.40
N LYS A 113 2.56 -4.96 7.34
CA LYS A 113 3.63 -5.56 6.52
C LYS A 113 3.79 -7.07 6.79
N SER A 114 3.66 -7.50 8.04
CA SER A 114 3.78 -8.93 8.40
C SER A 114 2.67 -9.79 7.80
N ILE A 115 1.42 -9.32 7.88
CA ILE A 115 0.24 -10.00 7.30
C ILE A 115 0.37 -10.05 5.79
N ASN A 116 0.75 -8.93 5.18
CA ASN A 116 1.02 -8.81 3.76
C ASN A 116 2.04 -9.82 3.26
N ARG A 117 3.18 -9.91 3.95
CA ARG A 117 4.24 -10.87 3.61
C ARG A 117 3.73 -12.30 3.66
N LYS A 118 2.93 -12.67 4.68
CA LYS A 118 2.37 -14.02 4.79
C LYS A 118 1.37 -14.34 3.69
N LEU A 119 0.49 -13.40 3.34
CA LEU A 119 -0.46 -13.58 2.23
C LEU A 119 0.26 -13.68 0.89
N LYS A 120 1.30 -12.87 0.67
CA LYS A 120 2.15 -12.95 -0.53
C LYS A 120 2.85 -14.30 -0.62
N MET A 121 3.47 -14.76 0.48
CA MET A 121 4.09 -16.09 0.54
C MET A 121 3.08 -17.21 0.26
N ALA A 122 1.86 -17.11 0.80
CA ALA A 122 0.81 -18.08 0.54
C ALA A 122 0.36 -18.07 -0.93
N SER A 123 0.31 -16.89 -1.55
CA SER A 123 0.00 -16.72 -2.97
C SER A 123 1.12 -17.25 -3.88
N GLU A 124 2.38 -16.99 -3.55
CA GLU A 124 3.55 -17.46 -4.31
C GLU A 124 3.69 -18.98 -4.23
N LYS A 125 3.33 -19.58 -3.09
CA LYS A 125 3.32 -21.04 -2.91
C LYS A 125 2.18 -21.74 -3.61
N LEU A 126 1.08 -21.04 -3.94
CA LEU A 126 -0.15 -21.66 -4.44
C LEU A 126 0.04 -22.18 -5.85
N ASP A 127 0.34 -23.48 -5.97
CA ASP A 127 0.50 -24.20 -7.24
C ASP A 127 -0.52 -25.34 -7.36
N ILE A 128 -0.89 -25.70 -8.59
CA ILE A 128 -1.87 -26.76 -8.85
C ILE A 128 -1.31 -28.17 -8.58
N HIS A 129 0.01 -28.32 -8.57
CA HIS A 129 0.73 -29.59 -8.40
C HIS A 129 1.17 -29.89 -6.97
N LEU A 130 0.70 -29.10 -6.00
CA LEU A 130 1.02 -29.32 -4.58
C LEU A 130 0.42 -30.61 -4.02
N GLU A 131 1.12 -31.20 -3.06
CA GLU A 131 0.63 -32.29 -2.24
C GLU A 131 -0.32 -31.78 -1.13
N PRO A 132 -1.17 -32.66 -0.55
CA PRO A 132 -2.14 -32.26 0.47
C PRO A 132 -1.56 -31.52 1.69
N GLU A 133 -0.39 -31.92 2.20
CA GLU A 133 0.30 -31.27 3.31
C GLU A 133 0.72 -29.84 2.95
N GLU A 134 1.07 -29.60 1.69
CA GLU A 134 1.43 -28.27 1.20
C GLU A 134 0.20 -27.36 1.12
N PHE A 135 -0.97 -27.88 0.73
CA PHE A 135 -2.23 -27.13 0.82
C PHE A 135 -2.61 -26.81 2.28
N GLN A 136 -2.36 -27.71 3.22
CA GLN A 136 -2.54 -27.43 4.66
C GLN A 136 -1.63 -26.28 5.13
N SER A 137 -0.39 -26.23 4.61
CA SER A 137 0.55 -25.17 4.92
C SER A 137 0.05 -23.78 4.46
N ILE A 138 -0.62 -23.71 3.30
CA ILE A 138 -1.26 -22.48 2.81
C ILE A 138 -2.40 -22.06 3.75
N GLY A 139 -3.24 -23.01 4.17
CA GLY A 139 -4.29 -22.76 5.17
C GLY A 139 -3.73 -22.27 6.51
N LEU A 140 -2.56 -22.78 6.92
CA LEU A 140 -1.88 -22.36 8.15
C LEU A 140 -1.38 -20.92 8.03
N LEU A 141 -0.71 -20.56 6.93
CA LEU A 141 -0.28 -19.19 6.66
C LEU A 141 -1.46 -18.21 6.69
N CYS A 142 -2.59 -18.60 6.09
CA CYS A 142 -3.81 -17.81 6.11
C CYS A 142 -4.36 -17.63 7.53
N ARG A 143 -4.45 -18.71 8.32
CA ARG A 143 -4.93 -18.67 9.70
C ARG A 143 -4.03 -17.82 10.60
N GLU A 144 -2.71 -17.94 10.45
CA GLU A 144 -1.76 -17.09 11.17
C GLU A 144 -1.90 -15.62 10.79
N SER A 145 -2.18 -15.32 9.52
CA SER A 145 -2.42 -13.95 9.05
C SER A 145 -3.63 -13.32 9.75
N LEU A 146 -4.70 -14.10 9.98
CA LEU A 146 -5.87 -13.64 10.76
C LEU A 146 -5.52 -13.41 12.23
N ILE A 147 -4.69 -14.26 12.84
CA ILE A 147 -4.23 -14.06 14.22
C ILE A 147 -3.35 -12.81 14.33
N ASP A 148 -2.49 -12.57 13.35
CA ASP A 148 -1.66 -11.36 13.33
C ASP A 148 -2.52 -10.10 13.14
N LEU A 149 -3.57 -10.15 12.32
CA LEU A 149 -4.57 -9.09 12.25
C LEU A 149 -5.23 -8.83 13.62
N SER A 150 -5.58 -9.89 14.36
CA SER A 150 -6.14 -9.76 15.70
C SER A 150 -5.19 -9.07 16.69
N LYS A 151 -3.90 -9.42 16.66
CA LYS A 151 -2.87 -8.76 17.49
C LYS A 151 -2.75 -7.28 17.15
N GLU A 152 -2.72 -6.98 15.86
CA GLU A 152 -2.64 -5.62 15.35
C GLU A 152 -3.84 -4.77 15.78
N LEU A 153 -5.06 -5.29 15.62
CA LEU A 153 -6.26 -4.61 16.12
C LEU A 153 -6.14 -4.31 17.62
N CYS A 154 -5.72 -5.30 18.42
CA CYS A 154 -5.53 -5.11 19.85
C CYS A 154 -4.50 -4.01 20.20
N GLU A 155 -3.49 -3.82 19.36
CA GLU A 155 -2.48 -2.77 19.51
C GLU A 155 -3.01 -1.38 19.13
N ARG A 156 -3.91 -1.30 18.14
CA ARG A 156 -4.58 -0.04 17.76
C ARG A 156 -5.49 0.53 18.84
N ASN A 157 -6.14 -0.33 19.63
CA ASN A 157 -7.01 0.14 20.73
C ASN A 157 -6.86 -0.73 21.99
N PRO A 158 -5.83 -0.48 22.82
CA PRO A 158 -5.61 -1.22 24.06
C PRO A 158 -6.70 -1.01 25.12
N GLN A 159 -7.44 0.09 25.04
CA GLN A 159 -8.53 0.38 25.97
C GLN A 159 -9.72 -0.55 25.72
N LEU A 160 -10.15 -0.68 24.46
CA LEU A 160 -11.22 -1.60 24.07
C LEU A 160 -10.90 -3.05 24.45
N VAL A 161 -9.63 -3.45 24.31
CA VAL A 161 -9.14 -4.78 24.71
C VAL A 161 -9.36 -5.03 26.20
N LYS A 162 -9.02 -4.05 27.06
CA LYS A 162 -9.21 -4.15 28.51
C LYS A 162 -10.69 -4.19 28.88
N GLU A 163 -11.49 -3.29 28.31
CA GLU A 163 -12.92 -3.17 28.59
C GLU A 163 -13.69 -4.44 28.26
N LYS A 164 -13.38 -5.07 27.12
CA LYS A 164 -14.06 -6.29 26.67
C LYS A 164 -13.35 -7.60 27.05
N GLY A 165 -12.21 -7.54 27.76
CA GLY A 165 -11.44 -8.72 28.15
C GLY A 165 -10.94 -9.56 26.96
N LEU A 166 -10.56 -8.89 25.86
CA LEU A 166 -10.22 -9.56 24.61
C LEU A 166 -8.87 -10.27 24.69
N LYS A 167 -8.79 -11.47 24.11
CA LYS A 167 -7.55 -12.24 23.99
C LYS A 167 -6.98 -12.06 22.59
N LYS A 168 -5.72 -11.65 22.47
CA LYS A 168 -5.06 -11.42 21.16
C LYS A 168 -5.18 -12.60 20.17
N ALA A 169 -5.22 -13.84 20.67
CA ALA A 169 -5.35 -15.04 19.85
C ALA A 169 -6.79 -15.39 19.44
N ASP A 170 -7.81 -14.76 20.04
CA ASP A 170 -9.21 -14.94 19.68
C ASP A 170 -9.60 -14.01 18.53
N PHE A 171 -9.17 -14.39 17.32
CA PHE A 171 -9.41 -13.60 16.11
C PHE A 171 -10.88 -13.22 15.91
N LYS A 172 -11.81 -14.16 16.14
CA LYS A 172 -13.24 -13.90 15.94
C LYS A 172 -13.78 -12.92 16.97
N GLY A 173 -13.46 -13.12 18.25
CA GLY A 173 -13.88 -12.21 19.32
C GLY A 173 -13.33 -10.80 19.13
N VAL A 174 -12.04 -10.68 18.82
CA VAL A 174 -11.38 -9.40 18.55
C VAL A 174 -12.01 -8.71 17.34
N SER A 175 -12.08 -9.38 16.19
CA SER A 175 -12.61 -8.77 14.96
C SER A 175 -14.04 -8.31 15.13
N ASN A 176 -14.90 -9.10 15.80
CA ASN A 176 -16.29 -8.71 16.06
C ASN A 176 -16.38 -7.46 16.95
N ALA A 177 -15.52 -7.36 17.97
CA ALA A 177 -15.48 -6.18 18.84
C ALA A 177 -15.02 -4.92 18.10
N PHE A 178 -14.04 -5.04 17.20
CA PHE A 178 -13.55 -3.93 16.38
C PHE A 178 -14.54 -3.54 15.28
N ILE A 179 -15.28 -4.48 14.68
CA ILE A 179 -16.38 -4.17 13.77
C ILE A 179 -17.43 -3.30 14.48
N ASP A 180 -17.82 -3.65 15.71
CA ASP A 180 -18.76 -2.82 16.49
C ASP A 180 -18.22 -1.43 16.81
N TYR A 181 -16.92 -1.34 17.08
CA TYR A 181 -16.23 -0.09 17.39
C TYR A 181 -16.09 0.82 16.15
N TYR A 182 -15.71 0.27 15.00
CA TYR A 182 -15.46 1.04 13.78
C TYR A 182 -16.72 1.58 13.13
N ILE A 183 -17.80 0.78 13.10
CA ILE A 183 -19.06 1.17 12.45
C ILE A 183 -20.23 1.12 13.44
N PRO A 184 -20.30 2.07 14.39
CA PRO A 184 -21.37 2.13 15.37
C PRO A 184 -22.71 2.53 14.74
N GLY A 185 -23.78 2.48 15.53
CA GLY A 185 -25.10 2.99 15.15
C GLY A 185 -26.00 2.00 14.39
N ASN A 186 -27.31 2.25 14.39
CA ASN A 186 -28.29 1.32 13.82
C ASN A 186 -28.24 1.26 12.29
N GLN A 187 -27.90 2.37 11.62
CA GLN A 187 -27.76 2.42 10.16
C GLN A 187 -26.70 1.46 9.60
N ASN A 188 -25.74 1.03 10.42
CA ASN A 188 -24.68 0.10 10.04
C ASN A 188 -24.97 -1.35 10.47
N SER A 189 -26.18 -1.69 10.93
CA SER A 189 -26.51 -3.03 11.44
C SER A 189 -26.22 -4.14 10.44
N ASP A 190 -26.62 -3.94 9.19
CA ASP A 190 -26.48 -4.93 8.13
C ASP A 190 -25.01 -5.10 7.74
N LEU A 191 -24.30 -3.98 7.59
CA LEU A 191 -22.86 -4.01 7.32
C LEU A 191 -22.11 -4.77 8.42
N ARG A 192 -22.40 -4.50 9.71
CA ARG A 192 -21.83 -5.27 10.82
C ARG A 192 -22.15 -6.75 10.71
N ASN A 193 -23.38 -7.12 10.38
CA ASN A 193 -23.79 -8.52 10.24
C ASN A 193 -22.99 -9.24 9.13
N TYR A 194 -22.91 -8.63 7.94
CA TYR A 194 -22.13 -9.20 6.83
C TYR A 194 -20.64 -9.29 7.16
N SER A 195 -20.07 -8.27 7.80
CA SER A 195 -18.67 -8.28 8.22
C SER A 195 -18.36 -9.42 9.18
N ARG A 196 -19.23 -9.66 10.18
CA ARG A 196 -19.04 -10.78 11.12
C ARG A 196 -19.15 -12.14 10.43
N LYS A 197 -20.07 -12.30 9.47
CA LYS A 197 -20.20 -13.54 8.68
C LYS A 197 -18.94 -13.82 7.86
N MET A 198 -18.32 -12.76 7.31
CA MET A 198 -17.08 -12.87 6.56
C MET A 198 -15.91 -13.30 7.44
N VAL A 199 -15.77 -12.69 8.62
CA VAL A 199 -14.80 -13.09 9.66
C VAL A 199 -14.97 -14.56 10.04
N ASP A 200 -16.21 -15.01 10.29
CA ASP A 200 -16.47 -16.40 10.67
C ASP A 200 -16.18 -17.37 9.52
N SER A 201 -16.58 -17.02 8.30
CA SER A 201 -16.30 -17.84 7.10
C SER A 201 -14.81 -18.01 6.87
N ALA A 202 -14.04 -16.92 6.96
CA ALA A 202 -12.60 -16.97 6.80
C ALA A 202 -11.94 -17.83 7.87
N TRP A 203 -12.27 -17.64 9.15
CA TRP A 203 -11.69 -18.44 10.22
C TRP A 203 -12.04 -19.93 10.11
N SER A 204 -13.32 -20.24 9.91
CA SER A 204 -13.83 -21.60 9.89
C SER A 204 -13.33 -22.37 8.68
N TYR A 205 -13.32 -21.74 7.49
CA TYR A 205 -12.84 -22.39 6.27
C TYR A 205 -11.33 -22.65 6.32
N ASN A 206 -10.52 -21.67 6.75
CA ASN A 206 -9.07 -21.87 6.92
C ASN A 206 -8.76 -22.95 7.97
N SER A 207 -9.50 -22.98 9.08
CA SER A 207 -9.34 -24.04 10.10
C SER A 207 -9.66 -25.42 9.52
N MET A 208 -10.67 -25.52 8.65
CA MET A 208 -10.99 -26.77 7.95
C MET A 208 -9.86 -27.20 6.99
N ILE A 209 -9.23 -26.27 6.26
CA ILE A 209 -8.12 -26.60 5.35
C ILE A 209 -6.95 -27.21 6.12
N VAL A 210 -6.54 -26.59 7.23
CA VAL A 210 -5.39 -27.03 8.05
C VAL A 210 -5.54 -28.46 8.58
N HIS A 211 -6.77 -28.93 8.78
CA HIS A 211 -7.05 -30.25 9.36
C HIS A 211 -7.45 -31.31 8.33
N SER A 212 -7.49 -30.98 7.03
CA SER A 212 -8.01 -31.88 6.01
C SER A 212 -6.90 -32.41 5.09
N GLN A 213 -6.84 -33.74 4.93
CA GLN A 213 -5.87 -34.43 4.05
C GLN A 213 -6.32 -34.53 2.58
N ASN A 214 -7.56 -34.14 2.26
CA ASN A 214 -8.14 -34.33 0.92
C ASN A 214 -8.39 -33.02 0.16
N LYS A 215 -7.78 -31.90 0.60
CA LYS A 215 -7.99 -30.59 -0.03
C LYS A 215 -7.18 -30.49 -1.32
N LYS A 216 -7.76 -29.76 -2.28
CA LYS A 216 -7.18 -29.55 -3.60
C LYS A 216 -6.85 -28.08 -3.81
N TYR A 217 -6.21 -27.78 -4.92
CA TYR A 217 -5.88 -26.43 -5.34
C TYR A 217 -7.03 -25.40 -5.18
N PRO A 218 -8.27 -25.67 -5.64
CA PRO A 218 -9.36 -24.70 -5.47
C PRO A 218 -9.68 -24.41 -4.00
N ASP A 219 -9.57 -25.40 -3.12
CA ASP A 219 -9.82 -25.21 -1.69
C ASP A 219 -8.80 -24.27 -1.06
N ALA A 220 -7.51 -24.47 -1.35
CA ALA A 220 -6.45 -23.58 -0.86
C ALA A 220 -6.58 -22.15 -1.43
N LYS A 221 -6.96 -22.03 -2.71
CA LYS A 221 -7.22 -20.74 -3.35
C LYS A 221 -8.39 -20.00 -2.70
N ILE A 222 -9.50 -20.68 -2.39
CA ILE A 222 -10.66 -20.09 -1.69
C ILE A 222 -10.26 -19.63 -0.29
N ALA A 223 -9.44 -20.41 0.41
CA ALA A 223 -8.94 -20.07 1.74
C ALA A 223 -8.12 -18.77 1.73
N LEU A 224 -7.22 -18.63 0.75
CA LEU A 224 -6.46 -17.41 0.53
C LEU A 224 -7.36 -16.20 0.20
N LEU A 225 -8.39 -16.40 -0.64
CA LEU A 225 -9.35 -15.34 -0.99
C LEU A 225 -10.15 -14.86 0.23
N PHE A 226 -10.70 -15.77 1.03
CA PHE A 226 -11.44 -15.41 2.24
C PHE A 226 -10.57 -14.63 3.22
N THR A 227 -9.33 -15.05 3.39
CA THR A 227 -8.37 -14.39 4.29
C THR A 227 -8.07 -12.98 3.81
N SER A 228 -7.68 -12.85 2.54
CA SER A 228 -7.32 -11.58 1.92
C SER A 228 -8.48 -10.59 2.01
N ALA A 229 -9.67 -11.02 1.60
CA ALA A 229 -10.85 -10.18 1.59
C ALA A 229 -11.29 -9.78 3.02
N THR A 230 -11.08 -10.63 4.03
CA THR A 230 -11.37 -10.29 5.43
C THR A 230 -10.41 -9.24 5.96
N VAL A 231 -9.11 -9.35 5.64
CA VAL A 231 -8.12 -8.32 5.96
C VAL A 231 -8.50 -7.00 5.29
N SER A 232 -8.82 -7.01 3.99
CA SER A 232 -9.25 -5.82 3.26
C SER A 232 -10.49 -5.17 3.87
N LEU A 233 -11.49 -5.99 4.21
CA LEU A 233 -12.72 -5.52 4.81
C LEU A 233 -12.46 -4.75 6.10
N ILE A 234 -11.69 -5.33 7.02
CA ILE A 234 -11.43 -4.71 8.34
C ILE A 234 -10.68 -3.38 8.19
N GLU A 235 -9.71 -3.29 7.28
CA GLU A 235 -9.00 -2.03 7.03
C GLU A 235 -9.88 -0.97 6.39
N ASN A 236 -10.77 -1.33 5.45
CA ASN A 236 -11.73 -0.39 4.89
C ASN A 236 -12.77 0.09 5.93
N LEU A 237 -13.17 -0.78 6.86
CA LEU A 237 -13.98 -0.36 8.01
C LEU A 237 -13.24 0.63 8.91
N PHE A 238 -11.92 0.45 9.08
CA PHE A 238 -11.09 1.42 9.80
C PHE A 238 -11.04 2.77 9.08
N TYR A 239 -10.89 2.80 7.75
CA TYR A 239 -10.95 4.06 6.99
C TYR A 239 -12.30 4.75 7.07
N LYS A 240 -13.39 3.98 7.00
CA LYS A 240 -14.73 4.49 7.27
C LYS A 240 -14.83 5.09 8.68
N HIS A 241 -14.25 4.43 9.69
CA HIS A 241 -14.20 4.95 11.06
C HIS A 241 -13.39 6.26 11.18
N LEU A 242 -12.33 6.42 10.39
CA LEU A 242 -11.55 7.65 10.30
C LEU A 242 -12.27 8.77 9.52
N GLY A 243 -13.44 8.51 8.93
CA GLY A 243 -14.23 9.50 8.20
C GLY A 243 -13.86 9.64 6.73
N PHE A 244 -13.12 8.71 6.14
CA PHE A 244 -12.83 8.73 4.70
C PHE A 244 -14.07 8.47 3.82
N ASP A 245 -15.21 8.13 4.40
CA ASP A 245 -16.50 8.04 3.71
C ASP A 245 -17.31 9.36 3.74
N GLN A 246 -16.76 10.41 4.34
CA GLN A 246 -17.34 11.77 4.34
C GLN A 246 -16.98 12.57 3.10
N GLU A 247 -16.69 11.91 1.98
CA GLU A 247 -16.48 12.58 0.71
C GLU A 247 -17.71 13.44 0.39
N LEU A 248 -17.50 14.74 0.25
CA LEU A 248 -18.56 15.66 -0.11
C LEU A 248 -19.07 15.27 -1.51
N ALA A 249 -20.37 15.02 -1.60
CA ALA A 249 -21.05 14.84 -2.87
C ALA A 249 -21.67 16.17 -3.28
N CYS A 250 -21.63 16.47 -4.58
CA CYS A 250 -22.29 17.64 -5.13
C CYS A 250 -23.78 17.59 -4.77
N SER A 251 -24.26 18.64 -4.12
CA SER A 251 -25.65 18.79 -3.68
C SER A 251 -26.67 18.75 -4.83
N GLU A 252 -26.26 19.07 -6.06
CA GLU A 252 -27.14 18.98 -7.24
C GLU A 252 -27.10 17.63 -7.97
N CYS A 253 -25.91 17.08 -8.25
CA CYS A 253 -25.79 15.91 -9.13
C CYS A 253 -25.24 14.64 -8.45
N GLY A 254 -24.91 14.71 -7.17
CA GLY A 254 -24.35 13.60 -6.39
C GLY A 254 -22.94 13.18 -6.79
N SER A 255 -22.25 13.95 -7.63
CA SER A 255 -20.88 13.65 -8.04
C SER A 255 -19.90 13.88 -6.90
N LEU A 256 -18.97 12.95 -6.71
CA LEU A 256 -17.84 13.06 -5.77
C LEU A 256 -16.63 13.80 -6.39
N GLN A 257 -16.72 14.22 -7.66
CA GLN A 257 -15.66 14.98 -8.33
C GLN A 257 -15.75 16.45 -7.95
N ILE A 258 -15.27 16.77 -6.76
CA ILE A 258 -15.29 18.12 -6.20
C ILE A 258 -13.88 18.72 -6.20
N GLU A 259 -13.78 20.00 -6.53
CA GLU A 259 -12.57 20.81 -6.42
C GLU A 259 -12.77 21.91 -5.38
N PHE A 260 -11.79 22.11 -4.50
CA PHE A 260 -11.82 23.17 -3.51
C PHE A 260 -10.96 24.34 -4.00
N LEU A 261 -11.55 25.54 -4.07
CA LEU A 261 -10.85 26.77 -4.41
C LEU A 261 -10.99 27.75 -3.25
N GLU A 262 -9.84 28.24 -2.76
CA GLU A 262 -9.83 29.40 -1.87
C GLU A 262 -10.14 30.65 -2.70
N TYR A 263 -11.19 31.37 -2.33
CA TYR A 263 -11.61 32.59 -3.05
C TYR A 263 -11.45 33.85 -2.20
N GLU A 264 -11.37 33.71 -0.89
CA GLU A 264 -11.04 34.74 0.09
C GLU A 264 -10.26 34.08 1.24
N LYS A 265 -9.49 34.88 1.99
CA LYS A 265 -8.71 34.38 3.14
C LYS A 265 -9.61 33.57 4.08
N ASP A 266 -9.25 32.32 4.31
CA ASP A 266 -9.99 31.38 5.18
C ASP A 266 -11.41 31.03 4.69
N LYS A 267 -11.72 31.26 3.40
CA LYS A 267 -12.99 30.88 2.77
C LYS A 267 -12.79 30.01 1.52
N ILE A 268 -13.37 28.82 1.57
CA ILE A 268 -13.27 27.82 0.51
C ILE A 268 -14.61 27.71 -0.21
N LYS A 269 -14.56 27.68 -1.53
CA LYS A 269 -15.68 27.25 -2.37
C LYS A 269 -15.41 25.85 -2.90
N GLN A 270 -16.43 25.01 -2.92
CA GLN A 270 -16.40 23.73 -3.61
C GLN A 270 -17.04 23.88 -4.99
N ILE A 271 -16.40 23.32 -6.01
CA ILE A 271 -16.89 23.29 -7.38
C ILE A 271 -17.02 21.84 -7.83
N CYS A 272 -18.21 21.46 -8.31
CA CYS A 272 -18.40 20.16 -8.92
C CYS A 272 -17.82 20.13 -10.34
N LYS A 273 -16.84 19.26 -10.62
CA LYS A 273 -16.24 19.11 -11.96
C LYS A 273 -17.21 18.55 -13.02
N LYS A 274 -18.33 17.97 -12.59
CA LYS A 274 -19.31 17.34 -13.50
C LYS A 274 -20.42 18.28 -13.96
N CYS A 275 -20.91 19.15 -13.06
CA CYS A 275 -22.06 20.04 -13.33
C CYS A 275 -21.77 21.51 -13.08
N GLU A 276 -20.53 21.85 -12.70
CA GLU A 276 -20.06 23.21 -12.44
C GLU A 276 -20.77 23.92 -11.28
N HIS A 277 -21.60 23.20 -10.51
CA HIS A 277 -22.25 23.74 -9.33
C HIS A 277 -21.22 24.18 -8.30
N GLU A 278 -21.36 25.43 -7.82
CA GLU A 278 -20.51 26.04 -6.81
C GLU A 278 -21.25 26.15 -5.47
N GLU A 279 -20.62 25.67 -4.40
CA GLU A 279 -21.16 25.77 -3.05
C GLU A 279 -20.09 26.34 -2.10
N LYS A 280 -20.49 27.26 -1.21
CA LYS A 280 -19.56 27.93 -0.29
C LYS A 280 -19.49 27.14 1.01
N ILE A 281 -18.30 26.72 1.40
CA ILE A 281 -18.07 26.04 2.67
C ILE A 281 -17.67 27.10 3.69
N ILE A 282 -18.52 27.26 4.72
CA ILE A 282 -18.20 28.07 5.90
C ILE A 282 -17.78 27.07 6.97
N PHE A 283 -16.50 27.08 7.36
CA PHE A 283 -16.08 26.34 8.55
C PHE A 283 -16.76 27.01 9.76
N ALA A 284 -17.58 26.26 10.49
CA ALA A 284 -18.11 26.73 11.75
C ALA A 284 -16.95 26.90 12.74
N GLU A 285 -16.91 28.04 13.44
CA GLU A 285 -15.97 28.32 14.55
C GLU A 285 -16.09 27.30 15.69
#